data_AF-A0A819CZ85-F1
#
_entry.id   AF-A0A819CZ85-F1
#
_cell.length_a   1.000
_cell.length_b   1.000
_cell.length_c   1.000
_cell.angle_alpha   90.00
_cell.angle_beta   90.00
_cell.angle_gamma   90.00
#
_symmetry.space_group_name_H-M   'P 1'
#
loop_
_entity.id
_entity.type
_entity.pdbx_description
1 polymer ?
#
loop_
_entity_poly.entity_id
_entity_poly.type
_entity_poly.pdbx_seq_one_letter_code
_entity_poly.pdbx_strand_id
1 'polypeptide(L)'
;MVNRVLRQKNIQFMFLFGFFLRDLYQQLKCEHEKFLRKQLKNSKVTVYRGQIMSKTEIEKLKDSIDNIVTSSFMSTTFDPAMSEIYLGTSMPDDELQSILFEIELNLAEKSFPYADISTISWFPSESETLLMPGLEFKMTENSIYYNVERKIWLAKLELVSDTIEKEDDRMLEGFGERRKMRYYIDLLMETLTDFCSATASLIETVFNHLMELFPREKWILAVKMSCLAQYNIDRDFNYTLALPNWDEALKYWFEYQDDEELNVNIAIGRIYYDI
;
A
#
# COMPACT_ATOMS: atom_id res chain seq x y z
N MET A 1 -7.55 -8.20 -9.43
CA MET A 1 -8.68 -7.99 -8.48
C MET A 1 -8.32 -7.01 -7.39
N VAL A 2 -7.21 -7.22 -6.65
CA VAL A 2 -6.72 -6.33 -5.59
C VAL A 2 -6.53 -4.88 -6.05
N ASN A 3 -5.79 -4.63 -7.14
CA ASN A 3 -5.62 -3.26 -7.69
C ASN A 3 -6.94 -2.57 -8.09
N ARG A 4 -8.00 -3.31 -8.38
CA ARG A 4 -9.31 -2.72 -8.65
C ARG A 4 -9.97 -2.27 -7.36
N VAL A 5 -9.91 -3.11 -6.33
CA VAL A 5 -10.46 -2.83 -5.00
C VAL A 5 -9.80 -1.61 -4.37
N LEU A 6 -8.46 -1.55 -4.42
CA LEU A 6 -7.69 -0.43 -3.90
C LEU A 6 -8.02 0.89 -4.62
N ARG A 7 -8.08 0.87 -5.97
CA ARG A 7 -8.45 2.05 -6.77
C ARG A 7 -9.89 2.52 -6.53
N GLN A 8 -10.81 1.58 -6.31
CA GLN A 8 -12.21 1.89 -5.99
C GLN A 8 -12.39 2.30 -4.53
N LYS A 9 -11.32 2.23 -3.71
CA LYS A 9 -11.36 2.42 -2.26
C LYS A 9 -12.52 1.65 -1.63
N ASN A 10 -12.78 0.44 -2.15
CA ASN A 10 -13.90 -0.37 -1.67
C ASN A 10 -13.47 -1.02 -0.36
N ILE A 11 -13.86 -0.36 0.73
CA ILE A 11 -13.47 -0.70 2.10
C ILE A 11 -13.81 -2.16 2.44
N GLN A 12 -15.01 -2.64 2.06
CA GLN A 12 -15.42 -4.03 2.25
C GLN A 12 -14.42 -5.02 1.66
N PHE A 13 -14.06 -4.84 0.39
CA PHE A 13 -13.12 -5.74 -0.25
C PHE A 13 -11.70 -5.52 0.25
N MET A 14 -11.31 -4.29 0.63
CA MET A 14 -10.01 -4.03 1.23
C MET A 14 -9.80 -4.81 2.52
N PHE A 15 -10.81 -4.88 3.40
CA PHE A 15 -10.74 -5.71 4.61
C PHE A 15 -10.70 -7.21 4.29
N LEU A 16 -11.50 -7.68 3.33
CA LEU A 16 -11.46 -9.07 2.87
C LEU A 16 -10.08 -9.44 2.31
N PHE A 17 -9.41 -8.50 1.64
CA PHE A 17 -8.05 -8.65 1.18
C PHE A 17 -7.00 -8.26 2.23
N GLY A 18 -7.38 -7.83 3.44
CA GLY A 18 -6.47 -7.30 4.46
C GLY A 18 -5.35 -8.28 4.79
N PHE A 19 -5.71 -9.52 5.09
CA PHE A 19 -4.76 -10.62 5.26
C PHE A 19 -3.79 -10.74 4.08
N PHE A 20 -4.32 -10.76 2.86
CA PHE A 20 -3.52 -10.88 1.64
C PHE A 20 -2.61 -9.66 1.42
N LEU A 21 -3.08 -8.46 1.73
CA LEU A 21 -2.33 -7.20 1.63
C LEU A 21 -1.20 -7.15 2.65
N ARG A 22 -1.45 -7.59 3.89
CA ARG A 22 -0.45 -7.72 4.95
C ARG A 22 0.62 -8.75 4.60
N ASP A 23 0.22 -9.93 4.14
CA ASP A 23 1.15 -10.97 3.69
C ASP A 23 2.02 -10.47 2.52
N LEU A 24 1.39 -9.85 1.51
CA LEU A 24 2.10 -9.26 0.38
C LEU A 24 3.04 -8.11 0.81
N TYR A 25 2.64 -7.28 1.78
CA TYR A 25 3.50 -6.27 2.38
C TYR A 25 4.73 -6.89 3.04
N GLN A 26 4.57 -7.91 3.87
CA GLN A 26 5.66 -8.56 4.59
C GLN A 26 6.64 -9.23 3.63
N GLN A 27 6.13 -9.92 2.61
CA GLN A 27 6.96 -10.53 1.57
C GLN A 27 7.72 -9.46 0.78
N LEU A 28 7.04 -8.39 0.34
CA LEU A 28 7.68 -7.32 -0.42
C LEU A 28 8.69 -6.55 0.44
N LYS A 29 8.44 -6.38 1.74
CA LYS A 29 9.39 -5.79 2.71
C LYS A 29 10.66 -6.63 2.81
N CYS A 30 10.54 -7.95 2.91
CA CYS A 30 11.70 -8.85 2.90
C CYS A 30 12.50 -8.73 1.61
N GLU A 31 11.83 -8.72 0.45
CA GLU A 31 12.51 -8.54 -0.84
C GLU A 31 13.12 -7.14 -0.99
N HIS A 32 12.46 -6.10 -0.49
CA HIS A 32 12.98 -4.74 -0.46
C HIS A 32 14.28 -4.65 0.34
N GLU A 33 14.34 -5.24 1.53
CA GLU A 33 15.57 -5.29 2.31
C GLU A 33 16.70 -6.04 1.60
N LYS A 34 16.39 -7.17 0.94
CA LYS A 34 17.37 -7.92 0.13
C LYS A 34 17.85 -7.08 -1.05
N PHE A 35 16.94 -6.37 -1.71
CA PHE A 35 17.22 -5.47 -2.83
C PHE A 35 18.16 -4.35 -2.37
N LEU A 36 17.83 -3.63 -1.29
CA LEU A 36 18.66 -2.55 -0.75
C LEU A 36 20.06 -3.02 -0.33
N ARG A 37 20.19 -4.23 0.24
CA ARG A 37 21.50 -4.80 0.62
C ARG A 37 22.42 -5.08 -0.57
N LYS A 38 21.85 -5.34 -1.76
CA LYS A 38 22.61 -5.57 -2.99
C LYS A 38 23.06 -4.26 -3.66
N GLN A 39 22.41 -3.15 -3.33
CA GLN A 39 22.69 -1.85 -3.94
C GLN A 39 23.68 -1.03 -3.12
N LEU A 40 24.35 -0.07 -3.77
CA LEU A 40 25.21 0.88 -3.08
C LEU A 40 24.35 1.84 -2.23
N LYS A 41 24.76 2.09 -0.98
CA LYS A 41 24.11 3.11 -0.14
C LYS A 41 24.08 4.46 -0.87
N ASN A 42 22.95 5.15 -0.83
CA ASN A 42 22.70 6.44 -1.51
C ASN A 42 22.70 6.39 -3.05
N SER A 43 22.47 5.21 -3.63
CA SER A 43 22.19 5.12 -5.07
C SER A 43 20.74 5.49 -5.37
N LYS A 44 20.54 5.98 -6.59
CA LYS A 44 19.22 6.15 -7.20
C LYS A 44 19.07 5.07 -8.27
N VAL A 45 17.86 4.54 -8.42
CA VAL A 45 17.54 3.61 -9.49
C VAL A 45 16.31 4.09 -10.22
N THR A 46 16.24 3.82 -11.52
CA THR A 46 15.10 4.22 -12.35
C THR A 46 14.33 3.00 -12.81
N VAL A 47 13.03 3.02 -12.62
CA VAL A 47 12.10 2.00 -13.13
C VAL A 47 11.11 2.64 -14.10
N TYR A 48 10.59 1.82 -15.01
CA TYR A 48 9.76 2.25 -16.12
C TYR A 48 8.41 1.57 -16.11
N ARG A 49 7.38 2.28 -16.56
CA ARG A 49 6.05 1.74 -16.76
C ARG A 49 5.38 2.39 -17.96
N GLY A 50 5.17 1.60 -19.02
CA GLY A 50 4.30 2.00 -20.12
C GLY A 50 2.85 1.64 -19.82
N GLN A 51 1.92 2.51 -20.20
CA GLN A 51 0.49 2.19 -20.20
C GLN A 51 -0.29 3.09 -21.16
N ILE A 52 -1.54 2.71 -21.42
CA ILE A 52 -2.53 3.56 -22.10
C ILE A 52 -3.37 4.28 -21.03
N MET A 53 -3.59 5.57 -21.21
CA MET A 53 -4.37 6.42 -20.31
C MET A 53 -5.30 7.32 -21.12
N SER A 54 -6.45 7.70 -20.57
CA SER A 54 -7.31 8.67 -21.25
C SER A 54 -6.70 10.07 -21.26
N LYS A 55 -7.03 10.87 -22.28
CA LYS A 55 -6.60 12.27 -22.33
C LYS A 55 -7.00 13.04 -21.07
N THR A 56 -8.21 12.80 -20.57
CA THR A 56 -8.70 13.44 -19.34
C THR A 56 -7.88 13.09 -18.10
N GLU A 57 -7.40 11.85 -17.99
CA GLU A 57 -6.52 11.44 -16.89
C GLU A 57 -5.12 12.04 -17.03
N ILE A 58 -4.61 12.18 -18.27
CA ILE A 58 -3.33 12.84 -18.53
C ILE A 58 -3.40 14.34 -18.20
N GLU A 59 -4.48 15.03 -18.56
CA GLU A 59 -4.65 16.44 -18.18
C GLU A 59 -4.75 16.59 -16.65
N LYS A 60 -5.51 15.72 -15.97
CA LYS A 60 -5.55 15.71 -14.49
C LYS A 60 -4.17 15.45 -13.88
N LEU A 61 -3.38 14.58 -14.51
CA LEU A 61 -2.02 14.30 -14.08
C LEU A 61 -1.17 15.58 -14.18
N LYS A 62 -1.23 16.32 -15.30
CA LYS A 62 -0.53 17.61 -15.44
C LYS A 62 -0.95 18.65 -14.41
N ASP A 63 -2.25 18.69 -14.07
CA ASP A 63 -2.79 19.61 -13.06
C ASP A 63 -2.38 19.23 -11.63
N SER A 64 -1.93 17.99 -11.41
CA SER A 64 -1.47 17.47 -10.12
C SER A 64 -0.02 17.89 -9.83
N ILE A 65 0.26 19.20 -9.93
CA ILE A 65 1.54 19.80 -9.58
C ILE A 65 1.68 19.70 -8.06
N ASP A 66 2.55 18.80 -7.61
CA ASP A 66 3.13 18.65 -6.26
C ASP A 66 3.48 17.17 -6.08
N ASN A 67 2.64 16.42 -5.36
CA ASN A 67 2.88 15.04 -4.99
C ASN A 67 1.71 14.13 -5.41
N ILE A 68 2.06 12.94 -5.91
CA ILE A 68 1.14 11.90 -6.35
C ILE A 68 1.35 10.67 -5.47
N VAL A 69 0.28 10.19 -4.84
CA VAL A 69 0.31 8.96 -4.05
C VAL A 69 -0.21 7.79 -4.87
N THR A 70 0.54 6.68 -4.87
CA THR A 70 0.11 5.45 -5.51
C THR A 70 -1.05 4.81 -4.75
N SER A 71 -2.20 4.69 -5.39
CA SER A 71 -3.41 4.12 -4.77
C SER A 71 -3.53 2.61 -4.91
N SER A 72 -2.61 1.96 -5.63
CA SER A 72 -2.60 0.51 -5.86
C SER A 72 -1.18 0.03 -6.16
N PHE A 73 -0.95 -1.28 -6.16
CA PHE A 73 0.34 -1.83 -6.54
C PHE A 73 0.70 -1.42 -7.95
N MET A 74 1.92 -0.95 -8.14
CA MET A 74 2.43 -0.53 -9.42
C MET A 74 3.53 -1.49 -9.87
N SER A 75 3.22 -2.32 -10.87
CA SER A 75 4.23 -3.11 -11.58
C SER A 75 5.02 -2.19 -12.49
N THR A 76 6.33 -2.21 -12.35
CA THR A 76 7.31 -1.46 -13.14
C THR A 76 8.43 -2.40 -13.58
N THR A 77 9.40 -1.92 -14.35
CA THR A 77 10.55 -2.74 -14.76
C THR A 77 11.82 -1.90 -14.83
N PHE A 78 12.98 -2.51 -14.56
CA PHE A 78 14.27 -1.87 -14.82
C PHE A 78 14.63 -1.82 -16.30
N ASP A 79 13.93 -2.59 -17.15
CA ASP A 79 14.18 -2.63 -18.59
C ASP A 79 13.23 -1.65 -19.33
N PRO A 80 13.74 -0.53 -19.86
CA PRO A 80 12.91 0.41 -20.62
C PRO A 80 12.22 -0.26 -21.80
N ALA A 81 12.89 -1.19 -22.51
CA ALA A 81 12.33 -1.85 -23.68
C ALA A 81 11.12 -2.73 -23.31
N MET A 82 11.17 -3.39 -22.15
CA MET A 82 10.02 -4.15 -21.64
C MET A 82 8.84 -3.24 -21.32
N SER A 83 9.08 -2.05 -20.78
CA SER A 83 8.02 -1.09 -20.48
C SER A 83 7.30 -0.59 -21.74
N GLU A 84 8.01 -0.50 -22.88
CA GLU A 84 7.47 -0.01 -24.14
C GLU A 84 6.45 -0.97 -24.76
N ILE A 85 6.54 -2.27 -24.47
CA ILE A 85 5.58 -3.29 -24.93
C ILE A 85 4.16 -2.96 -24.43
N TYR A 86 4.05 -2.31 -23.27
CA TYR A 86 2.77 -1.94 -22.65
C TYR A 86 2.23 -0.58 -23.06
N LEU A 87 2.95 0.18 -23.91
CA LEU A 87 2.41 1.42 -24.50
C LEU A 87 1.26 1.11 -25.46
N GLY A 88 1.19 -0.12 -25.97
CA GLY A 88 0.16 -0.56 -26.92
C GLY A 88 0.29 0.13 -28.27
N THR A 89 -0.57 -0.27 -29.21
CA THR A 89 -0.59 0.26 -30.58
C THR A 89 -1.71 1.30 -30.71
N SER A 90 -1.78 2.28 -29.81
CA SER A 90 -2.80 3.33 -29.94
C SER A 90 -2.51 4.12 -31.22
N MET A 91 -3.23 3.79 -32.30
CA MET A 91 -3.58 4.79 -33.29
C MET A 91 -4.21 5.94 -32.52
N PRO A 92 -3.86 7.21 -32.78
CA PRO A 92 -4.43 8.35 -32.08
C PRO A 92 -5.92 8.42 -32.39
N ASP A 93 -6.72 7.66 -31.67
CA ASP A 93 -8.10 7.99 -31.42
C ASP A 93 -8.08 8.98 -30.26
N ASP A 94 -8.76 10.11 -30.39
CA ASP A 94 -8.50 11.34 -29.62
C ASP A 94 -8.61 11.19 -28.09
N GLU A 95 -9.18 10.09 -27.61
CA GLU A 95 -9.49 9.85 -26.19
C GLU A 95 -8.46 9.02 -25.42
N LEU A 96 -7.69 8.12 -26.06
CA LEU A 96 -6.72 7.23 -25.41
C LEU A 96 -5.30 7.46 -25.92
N GLN A 97 -4.36 7.67 -25.01
CA GLN A 97 -2.98 8.02 -25.36
C GLN A 97 -1.98 7.16 -24.58
N SER A 98 -0.87 6.84 -25.25
CA SER A 98 0.26 6.13 -24.67
C SER A 98 1.06 7.06 -23.76
N ILE A 99 1.39 6.60 -22.56
CA ILE A 99 2.23 7.31 -21.59
C ILE A 99 3.29 6.36 -21.02
N LEU A 100 4.53 6.83 -20.99
CA LEU A 100 5.65 6.17 -20.33
C LEU A 100 6.04 6.93 -19.07
N PHE A 101 5.95 6.25 -17.93
CA PHE A 101 6.47 6.73 -16.66
C PHE A 101 7.94 6.32 -16.49
N GLU A 102 8.76 7.29 -16.13
CA GLU A 102 10.14 7.12 -15.66
C GLU A 102 10.17 7.51 -14.19
N ILE A 103 10.40 6.55 -13.31
CA ILE A 103 10.25 6.69 -11.87
C ILE A 103 11.61 6.52 -11.22
N GLU A 104 12.12 7.59 -10.61
CA GLU A 104 13.37 7.58 -9.88
C GLU A 104 13.11 7.21 -8.41
N LEU A 105 13.72 6.12 -7.96
CA LEU A 105 13.66 5.63 -6.59
C LEU A 105 14.99 5.97 -5.90
N ASN A 106 14.94 6.82 -4.87
CA ASN A 106 16.10 7.12 -4.04
C ASN A 106 16.21 6.05 -2.92
N LEU A 107 17.25 5.21 -3.00
CA LEU A 107 17.41 4.10 -2.07
C LEU A 107 17.86 4.51 -0.66
N ALA A 108 18.21 5.78 -0.46
CA ALA A 108 18.52 6.32 0.87
C ALA A 108 17.27 6.68 1.67
N GLU A 109 16.15 6.92 0.99
CA GLU A 109 14.93 7.37 1.64
C GLU A 109 14.21 6.21 2.31
N LYS A 110 13.67 6.47 3.50
CA LYS A 110 12.67 5.56 4.09
C LYS A 110 11.37 5.74 3.31
N SER A 111 10.75 4.64 2.93
CA SER A 111 9.47 4.61 2.22
C SER A 111 8.75 3.29 2.48
N PHE A 112 7.51 3.19 1.99
CA PHE A 112 6.89 1.89 1.76
C PHE A 112 7.78 0.97 0.90
N PRO A 113 7.64 -0.37 1.04
CA PRO A 113 8.48 -1.32 0.31
C PRO A 113 8.32 -1.25 -1.20
N TYR A 114 9.41 -1.56 -1.90
CA TYR A 114 9.42 -1.86 -3.32
C TYR A 114 10.58 -2.81 -3.60
N ALA A 115 10.44 -3.72 -4.55
CA ALA A 115 11.52 -4.66 -4.83
C ALA A 115 11.48 -5.19 -6.25
N ASP A 116 12.66 -5.55 -6.75
CA ASP A 116 12.80 -6.47 -7.87
C ASP A 116 12.24 -7.83 -7.44
N ILE A 117 11.14 -8.25 -8.08
CA ILE A 117 10.49 -9.53 -7.82
C ILE A 117 10.72 -10.53 -8.95
N SER A 118 11.65 -10.26 -9.88
CA SER A 118 11.90 -11.12 -11.05
C SER A 118 12.20 -12.57 -10.70
N THR A 119 12.82 -12.83 -9.54
CA THR A 119 13.16 -14.18 -9.09
C THR A 119 11.96 -14.99 -8.59
N ILE A 120 10.86 -14.33 -8.25
CA ILE A 120 9.62 -14.94 -7.74
C ILE A 120 8.40 -14.67 -8.62
N SER A 121 8.53 -13.75 -9.58
CA SER A 121 7.47 -13.43 -10.55
C SER A 121 7.24 -14.61 -11.47
N TRP A 122 5.99 -14.76 -11.91
CA TRP A 122 5.61 -15.74 -12.91
C TRP A 122 6.28 -15.48 -14.27
N PHE A 123 6.68 -14.22 -14.53
CA PHE A 123 7.38 -13.81 -15.74
C PHE A 123 8.75 -13.18 -15.41
N PRO A 124 9.77 -13.99 -15.07
CA PRO A 124 11.10 -13.47 -14.71
C PRO A 124 11.75 -12.59 -15.77
N SER A 125 11.43 -12.81 -17.05
CA SER A 125 11.95 -12.03 -18.17
C SER A 125 11.46 -10.58 -18.21
N GLU A 126 10.37 -10.25 -17.51
CA GLU A 126 9.83 -8.89 -17.49
C GLU A 126 10.65 -7.95 -16.59
N SER A 127 11.59 -8.50 -15.81
CA SER A 127 12.39 -7.75 -14.84
C SER A 127 11.51 -6.91 -13.88
N GLU A 128 10.41 -7.50 -13.42
CA GLU A 128 9.34 -6.80 -12.71
C GLU A 128 9.85 -6.26 -11.37
N THR A 129 9.65 -4.96 -11.16
CA THR A 129 9.81 -4.28 -9.88
C THR A 129 8.44 -3.86 -9.38
N LEU A 130 8.04 -4.40 -8.24
CA LEU A 130 6.74 -4.14 -7.65
C LEU A 130 6.85 -3.02 -6.61
N LEU A 131 6.01 -2.00 -6.78
CA LEU A 131 5.90 -0.85 -5.89
C LEU A 131 4.62 -0.98 -5.06
N MET A 132 4.75 -0.84 -3.73
CA MET A 132 3.63 -0.90 -2.81
C MET A 132 2.73 0.34 -2.96
N PRO A 133 1.39 0.22 -2.77
CA PRO A 133 0.53 1.38 -2.57
C PRO A 133 1.05 2.32 -1.46
N GLY A 134 0.73 3.61 -1.52
CA GLY A 134 1.11 4.59 -0.51
C GLY A 134 2.45 5.28 -0.78
N LEU A 135 3.24 4.82 -1.76
CA LEU A 135 4.42 5.55 -2.21
C LEU A 135 4.02 6.90 -2.81
N GLU A 136 4.70 7.95 -2.36
CA GLU A 136 4.50 9.35 -2.77
C GLU A 136 5.59 9.79 -3.74
N PHE A 137 5.19 10.41 -4.85
CA PHE A 137 6.08 10.85 -5.91
C PHE A 137 5.89 12.32 -6.20
N LYS A 138 7.00 13.04 -6.25
CA LYS A 138 7.02 14.44 -6.67
C LYS A 138 6.93 14.50 -8.18
N MET A 139 6.09 15.41 -8.66
CA MET A 139 6.00 15.77 -10.06
C MET A 139 6.11 17.29 -10.20
N THR A 140 7.03 17.75 -11.06
CA THR A 140 7.21 19.17 -11.36
C THR A 140 6.46 19.56 -12.63
N GLU A 141 6.26 20.85 -12.87
CA GLU A 141 5.57 21.36 -14.07
C GLU A 141 6.18 20.83 -15.39
N ASN A 142 7.49 20.58 -15.41
CA ASN A 142 8.22 20.06 -16.58
C ASN A 142 8.41 18.53 -16.57
N SER A 143 7.84 17.83 -15.58
CA SER A 143 7.97 16.38 -15.46
C SER A 143 7.13 15.62 -16.48
N ILE A 144 6.09 16.24 -17.05
CA ILE A 144 5.21 15.60 -18.03
C ILE A 144 5.16 16.39 -19.34
N TYR A 145 5.49 15.73 -20.45
CA TYR A 145 5.53 16.37 -21.77
C TYR A 145 5.28 15.37 -22.89
N TYR A 146 4.83 15.87 -24.04
CA TYR A 146 4.55 15.04 -25.21
C TYR A 146 5.79 14.93 -26.10
N ASN A 147 6.22 13.71 -26.38
CA ASN A 147 7.28 13.43 -27.34
C ASN A 147 6.67 13.27 -28.74
N VAL A 148 6.91 14.25 -29.62
CA VAL A 148 6.33 14.30 -30.97
C VAL A 148 6.86 13.17 -31.86
N GLU A 149 8.13 12.82 -31.74
CA GLU A 149 8.76 11.78 -32.57
C GLU A 149 8.21 10.40 -32.24
N ARG A 150 8.08 10.11 -30.95
CA ARG A 150 7.57 8.83 -30.43
C ARG A 150 6.05 8.76 -30.38
N LYS A 151 5.37 9.91 -30.47
CA LYS A 151 3.91 10.07 -30.30
C LYS A 151 3.38 9.51 -28.98
N ILE A 152 4.13 9.76 -27.90
CA ILE A 152 3.77 9.32 -26.54
C ILE A 152 3.96 10.46 -25.55
N TRP A 153 3.25 10.39 -24.43
CA TRP A 153 3.56 11.20 -23.25
C TRP A 153 4.71 10.57 -22.46
N LEU A 154 5.60 11.41 -21.96
CA LEU A 154 6.65 11.03 -21.02
C LEU A 154 6.35 11.72 -19.68
N ALA A 155 6.37 10.96 -18.59
CA ALA A 155 6.16 11.48 -17.24
C ALA A 155 7.29 11.04 -16.31
N LYS A 156 7.94 12.00 -15.65
CA LYS A 156 9.03 11.79 -14.70
C LYS A 156 8.55 11.95 -13.27
N LEU A 157 8.73 10.91 -12.47
CA LEU A 157 8.34 10.86 -11.08
C LEU A 157 9.57 10.66 -10.20
N GLU A 158 9.68 11.41 -9.11
CA GLU A 158 10.76 11.25 -8.14
C GLU A 158 10.18 10.81 -6.80
N LEU A 159 10.63 9.68 -6.26
CA LEU A 159 10.18 9.20 -4.95
C LEU A 159 10.48 10.25 -3.88
N VAL A 160 9.46 10.64 -3.13
CA VAL A 160 9.59 11.49 -1.95
C VAL A 160 9.80 10.60 -0.75
N SER A 161 10.71 10.99 0.16
CA SER A 161 10.89 10.27 1.43
C SER A 161 9.57 10.24 2.18
N ASP A 162 9.21 9.09 2.76
CA ASP A 162 7.97 8.99 3.53
C ASP A 162 7.95 10.03 4.64
N THR A 163 6.98 10.93 4.52
CA THR A 163 6.63 11.94 5.50
C THR A 163 5.77 11.32 6.61
N ILE A 164 5.94 10.02 6.92
CA ILE A 164 5.17 9.30 7.95
C ILE A 164 5.15 10.09 9.27
N GLU A 165 6.21 10.88 9.55
CA GLU A 165 6.31 11.69 10.76
C GLU A 165 5.79 13.15 10.66
N LYS A 166 5.79 13.84 9.50
CA LYS A 166 5.55 15.32 9.49
C LYS A 166 4.13 15.77 9.14
N GLU A 167 3.32 14.93 8.50
CA GLU A 167 1.89 15.24 8.25
C GLU A 167 0.97 14.69 9.34
N ASP A 168 1.45 13.69 10.09
CA ASP A 168 0.78 13.07 11.23
C ASP A 168 0.45 14.07 12.34
N ASP A 169 1.31 15.08 12.55
CA ASP A 169 1.10 16.06 13.61
C ASP A 169 0.15 17.21 13.23
N ARG A 170 -0.03 17.54 11.95
CA ARG A 170 -0.84 18.71 11.56
C ARG A 170 -2.31 18.41 11.28
N MET A 171 -2.63 17.20 10.81
CA MET A 171 -4.01 16.79 10.49
C MET A 171 -4.74 16.15 11.70
N LEU A 172 -4.01 15.72 12.74
CA LEU A 172 -4.54 14.87 13.83
C LEU A 172 -4.53 15.52 15.23
N GLU A 173 -4.22 16.82 15.35
CA GLU A 173 -4.22 17.57 16.62
C GLU A 173 -5.56 17.50 17.41
N GLY A 174 -6.66 17.10 16.76
CA GLY A 174 -7.98 16.91 17.39
C GLY A 174 -8.27 15.53 18.01
N PHE A 175 -7.45 14.49 17.76
CA PHE A 175 -7.80 13.09 18.06
C PHE A 175 -6.96 12.42 19.17
N GLY A 176 -6.37 13.22 20.06
CA GLY A 176 -5.30 12.80 20.99
C GLY A 176 -5.56 11.61 21.93
N GLU A 177 -6.81 11.25 22.26
CA GLU A 177 -7.11 10.05 23.06
C GLU A 177 -7.11 8.77 22.23
N ARG A 178 -7.60 8.82 20.98
CA ARG A 178 -7.59 7.69 20.05
C ARG A 178 -6.19 7.40 19.51
N ARG A 179 -5.35 8.44 19.30
CA ARG A 179 -3.92 8.25 18.97
C ARG A 179 -3.17 7.46 20.04
N LYS A 180 -3.42 7.77 21.32
CA LYS A 180 -2.84 7.01 22.44
C LYS A 180 -3.35 5.58 22.43
N MET A 181 -4.65 5.37 22.23
CA MET A 181 -5.26 4.04 22.14
C MET A 181 -4.67 3.20 21.01
N ARG A 182 -4.55 3.78 19.82
CA ARG A 182 -3.97 3.14 18.64
C ARG A 182 -2.49 2.82 18.84
N TYR A 183 -1.70 3.76 19.36
CA TYR A 183 -0.31 3.51 19.75
C TYR A 183 -0.17 2.36 20.75
N TYR A 184 -1.04 2.27 21.76
CA TYR A 184 -1.00 1.15 22.71
C TYR A 184 -1.40 -0.16 22.05
N ILE A 185 -2.37 -0.15 21.13
CA ILE A 185 -2.77 -1.32 20.37
C ILE A 185 -1.68 -1.74 19.40
N ASP A 186 -1.02 -0.83 18.70
CA ASP A 186 0.10 -1.11 17.79
C ASP A 186 1.30 -1.65 18.56
N LEU A 187 1.65 -1.05 19.71
CA LEU A 187 2.68 -1.57 20.61
C LEU A 187 2.31 -2.97 21.15
N LEU A 188 1.02 -3.20 21.45
CA LEU A 188 0.51 -4.51 21.84
C LEU A 188 0.59 -5.50 20.67
N MET A 189 0.27 -5.08 19.46
CA MET A 189 0.39 -5.87 18.23
C MET A 189 1.85 -6.19 17.91
N GLU A 190 2.78 -5.27 18.15
CA GLU A 190 4.23 -5.48 18.08
C GLU A 190 4.68 -6.52 19.12
N THR A 191 4.15 -6.48 20.34
CA THR A 191 4.44 -7.53 21.34
C THR A 191 3.77 -8.87 21.04
N LEU A 192 2.66 -8.88 20.30
CA LEU A 192 1.95 -10.09 19.88
C LEU A 192 2.50 -10.66 18.57
N THR A 193 3.16 -9.85 17.73
CA THR A 193 3.76 -10.25 16.44
C THR A 193 4.98 -11.14 16.57
N ASP A 194 5.51 -11.32 17.77
CA ASP A 194 6.38 -12.45 18.13
C ASP A 194 5.53 -13.75 18.32
N PHE A 195 4.66 -14.03 17.34
CA PHE A 195 3.57 -15.00 17.35
C PHE A 195 3.99 -16.48 17.56
N CYS A 196 5.29 -16.76 17.62
CA CYS A 196 5.78 -18.06 18.08
C CYS A 196 5.43 -18.32 19.56
N SER A 197 5.20 -17.27 20.36
CA SER A 197 4.99 -17.37 21.82
C SER A 197 3.58 -16.99 22.32
N ALA A 198 2.79 -16.26 21.52
CA ALA A 198 1.45 -15.84 21.91
C ALA A 198 0.48 -17.04 21.95
N THR A 199 -0.51 -16.99 22.85
CA THR A 199 -1.61 -17.97 22.91
C THR A 199 -2.92 -17.27 22.61
N ALA A 200 -3.91 -17.99 22.06
CA ALA A 200 -5.27 -17.44 21.90
C ALA A 200 -5.82 -16.84 23.20
N SER A 201 -5.51 -17.43 24.35
CA SER A 201 -5.91 -16.91 25.67
C SER A 201 -5.30 -15.55 26.00
N LEU A 202 -4.07 -15.28 25.57
CA LEU A 202 -3.43 -13.99 25.79
C LEU A 202 -4.08 -12.91 24.93
N ILE A 203 -4.37 -13.22 23.65
CA ILE A 203 -5.09 -12.33 22.73
C ILE A 203 -6.45 -11.98 23.34
N GLU A 204 -7.23 -12.98 23.75
CA GLU A 204 -8.51 -12.79 24.44
C GLU A 204 -8.40 -11.88 25.67
N THR A 205 -7.42 -12.13 26.54
CA THR A 205 -7.23 -11.36 27.78
C THR A 205 -6.91 -9.89 27.51
N VAL A 206 -5.98 -9.63 26.58
CA VAL A 206 -5.55 -8.29 26.21
C VAL A 206 -6.72 -7.50 25.62
N PHE A 207 -7.43 -8.08 24.64
CA PHE A 207 -8.53 -7.40 23.99
C PHE A 207 -9.73 -7.20 24.93
N ASN A 208 -9.99 -8.11 25.85
CA ASN A 208 -11.01 -7.89 26.88
C ASN A 208 -10.68 -6.69 27.75
N HIS A 209 -9.42 -6.51 28.15
CA HIS A 209 -9.01 -5.34 28.91
C HIS A 209 -9.08 -4.04 28.10
N LEU A 210 -8.71 -4.09 26.81
CA LEU A 210 -8.88 -2.94 25.91
C LEU A 210 -10.35 -2.54 25.75
N MET A 211 -11.26 -3.51 25.65
CA MET A 211 -12.70 -3.25 25.58
C MET A 211 -13.25 -2.69 26.90
N GLU A 212 -12.70 -3.05 28.05
CA GLU A 212 -13.05 -2.44 29.34
C GLU A 212 -12.59 -0.97 29.43
N LEU A 213 -11.39 -0.69 28.94
CA LEU A 213 -10.83 0.66 28.90
C LEU A 213 -11.55 1.55 27.88
N PHE A 214 -12.02 0.95 26.78
CA PHE A 214 -12.57 1.65 25.63
C PHE A 214 -13.91 1.04 25.17
N PRO A 215 -14.95 1.04 26.02
CA PRO A 215 -16.19 0.30 25.78
C PRO A 215 -17.06 0.83 24.64
N ARG A 216 -16.72 1.98 24.08
CA ARG A 216 -17.44 2.61 22.95
C ARG A 216 -16.77 2.36 21.60
N GLU A 217 -15.56 1.80 21.60
CA GLU A 217 -14.72 1.68 20.42
C GLU A 217 -14.91 0.29 19.78
N LYS A 218 -15.96 0.17 18.96
CA LYS A 218 -16.34 -1.11 18.33
C LYS A 218 -15.27 -1.69 17.41
N TRP A 219 -14.38 -0.86 16.86
CA TRP A 219 -13.27 -1.33 16.02
C TRP A 219 -12.27 -2.21 16.79
N ILE A 220 -12.20 -2.10 18.13
CA ILE A 220 -11.36 -2.99 18.96
C ILE A 220 -11.80 -4.45 18.83
N LEU A 221 -13.11 -4.70 18.70
CA LEU A 221 -13.64 -6.04 18.40
C LEU A 221 -13.19 -6.51 17.02
N ALA A 222 -13.16 -5.61 16.05
CA ALA A 222 -12.72 -5.91 14.70
C ALA A 222 -11.24 -6.32 14.66
N VAL A 223 -10.39 -5.60 15.41
CA VAL A 223 -8.96 -5.93 15.55
C VAL A 223 -8.79 -7.25 16.31
N LYS A 224 -9.50 -7.47 17.43
CA LYS A 224 -9.48 -8.73 18.18
C LYS A 224 -9.72 -9.94 17.27
N MET A 225 -10.79 -9.87 16.48
CA MET A 225 -11.18 -10.95 15.58
C MET A 225 -10.12 -11.18 14.48
N SER A 226 -9.54 -10.11 13.93
CA SER A 226 -8.44 -10.19 12.97
C SER A 226 -7.20 -10.88 13.57
N CYS A 227 -6.84 -10.56 14.81
CA CYS A 227 -5.71 -11.19 15.52
C CYS A 227 -5.93 -12.67 15.78
N LEU A 228 -7.13 -13.07 16.20
CA LEU A 228 -7.48 -14.47 16.39
C LEU A 228 -7.46 -15.25 15.08
N ALA A 229 -7.89 -14.62 13.99
CA ALA A 229 -7.85 -15.23 12.67
C ALA A 229 -6.40 -15.46 12.21
N GLN A 230 -5.55 -14.45 12.36
CA GLN A 230 -4.12 -14.54 12.05
C GLN A 230 -3.42 -15.61 12.90
N TYR A 231 -3.68 -15.63 14.21
CA TYR A 231 -3.15 -16.66 15.11
C TYR A 231 -3.47 -18.08 14.63
N ASN A 232 -4.71 -18.34 14.21
CA ASN A 232 -5.12 -19.67 13.72
C ASN A 232 -4.41 -20.08 12.42
N ILE A 233 -4.04 -19.10 11.59
CA ILE A 233 -3.26 -19.35 10.36
C ILE A 233 -1.80 -19.64 10.71
N ASP A 234 -1.17 -18.80 11.52
CA ASP A 234 0.27 -18.88 11.79
C ASP A 234 0.67 -20.13 12.59
N ARG A 235 -0.21 -20.60 13.49
CA ARG A 235 0.05 -21.80 14.31
C ARG A 235 -0.18 -23.10 13.56
N ASP A 236 -1.35 -23.20 12.92
CA ASP A 236 -1.91 -24.50 12.51
C ASP A 236 -2.40 -24.51 11.04
N PHE A 237 -2.20 -23.41 10.29
CA PHE A 237 -2.80 -23.21 8.96
C PHE A 237 -4.32 -23.48 8.95
N ASN A 238 -4.99 -23.17 10.06
CA ASN A 238 -6.37 -23.58 10.30
C ASN A 238 -7.35 -22.54 9.75
N TYR A 239 -7.50 -22.55 8.43
CA TYR A 239 -8.43 -21.66 7.72
C TYR A 239 -9.89 -21.83 8.15
N THR A 240 -10.29 -23.01 8.65
CA THR A 240 -11.65 -23.25 9.15
C THR A 240 -11.98 -22.42 10.38
N LEU A 241 -11.00 -22.17 11.25
CA LEU A 241 -11.15 -21.28 12.41
C LEU A 241 -10.81 -19.83 12.08
N ALA A 242 -9.96 -19.58 11.09
CA ALA A 242 -9.59 -18.22 10.70
C ALA A 242 -10.71 -17.49 9.94
N LEU A 243 -11.37 -18.15 8.98
CA LEU A 243 -12.38 -17.52 8.13
C LEU A 243 -13.58 -16.94 8.90
N PRO A 244 -14.19 -17.63 9.90
CA PRO A 244 -15.27 -17.05 10.69
C PRO A 244 -14.85 -15.82 11.49
N ASN A 245 -13.61 -15.81 11.99
CA ASN A 245 -13.08 -14.66 12.71
C ASN A 245 -12.86 -13.47 11.77
N TRP A 246 -12.37 -13.70 10.54
CA TRP A 246 -12.30 -12.65 9.52
C TRP A 246 -13.69 -12.11 9.14
N ASP A 247 -14.68 -12.98 8.97
CA ASP A 247 -16.07 -12.59 8.70
C ASP A 247 -16.67 -11.74 9.82
N GLU A 248 -16.37 -12.07 11.08
CA GLU A 248 -16.84 -11.30 12.23
C GLU A 248 -16.10 -9.95 12.35
N ALA A 249 -14.78 -9.93 12.09
CA ALA A 249 -14.00 -8.70 12.02
C ALA A 249 -14.61 -7.72 11.01
N LEU A 250 -14.96 -8.24 9.82
CA LEU A 250 -15.58 -7.47 8.75
C LEU A 250 -16.87 -6.78 9.20
N LYS A 251 -17.75 -7.47 9.92
CA LYS A 251 -19.02 -6.89 10.42
C LYS A 251 -18.77 -5.67 11.32
N TYR A 252 -17.82 -5.77 12.24
CA TYR A 252 -17.48 -4.64 13.12
C TYR A 252 -16.84 -3.49 12.36
N TRP A 253 -16.00 -3.80 11.37
CA TRP A 253 -15.44 -2.78 10.48
C TRP A 253 -16.51 -2.05 9.67
N PHE A 254 -17.57 -2.74 9.23
CA PHE A 254 -18.70 -2.10 8.54
C PHE A 254 -19.41 -1.06 9.40
N GLU A 255 -19.65 -1.37 10.67
CA GLU A 255 -20.27 -0.43 11.61
C GLU A 255 -19.39 0.80 11.89
N TYR A 256 -18.10 0.71 11.58
CA TYR A 256 -17.10 1.75 11.82
C TYR A 256 -16.80 2.64 10.60
N GLN A 257 -17.42 2.38 9.43
CA GLN A 257 -17.08 3.07 8.17
C GLN A 257 -17.44 4.56 8.12
N ASP A 258 -18.31 5.04 9.01
CA ASP A 258 -18.70 6.46 9.10
C ASP A 258 -17.74 7.30 9.96
N ASP A 259 -16.60 6.74 10.37
CA ASP A 259 -15.61 7.42 11.20
C ASP A 259 -14.66 8.29 10.35
N GLU A 260 -14.54 9.58 10.69
CA GLU A 260 -13.67 10.53 9.99
C GLU A 260 -12.19 10.11 10.03
N GLU A 261 -11.73 9.48 11.10
CA GLU A 261 -10.35 9.00 11.28
C GLU A 261 -10.06 7.80 10.35
N LEU A 262 -11.01 6.89 10.18
CA LEU A 262 -10.90 5.78 9.22
C LEU A 262 -10.81 6.32 7.78
N ASN A 263 -11.63 7.32 7.45
CA ASN A 263 -11.64 7.94 6.14
C ASN A 263 -10.32 8.68 5.82
N VAL A 264 -9.73 9.35 6.81
CA VAL A 264 -8.40 9.96 6.70
C VAL A 264 -7.32 8.89 6.50
N ASN A 265 -7.31 7.82 7.31
CA ASN A 265 -6.33 6.74 7.20
C ASN A 265 -6.42 5.96 5.88
N ILE A 266 -7.61 5.82 5.28
CA ILE A 266 -7.80 5.27 3.93
C ILE A 266 -7.26 6.24 2.87
N ALA A 267 -7.49 7.54 3.04
CA ALA A 267 -7.03 8.55 2.10
C ALA A 267 -5.50 8.62 2.01
N ILE A 268 -4.80 8.47 3.13
CA ILE A 268 -3.33 8.43 3.21
C ILE A 268 -2.74 7.02 3.08
N GLY A 269 -3.58 5.99 2.93
CA GLY A 269 -3.16 4.62 2.70
C GLY A 269 -2.52 3.86 3.86
N ARG A 270 -2.75 4.28 5.11
CA ARG A 270 -2.23 3.57 6.30
C ARG A 270 -2.95 2.27 6.62
N ILE A 271 -4.27 2.23 6.40
CA ILE A 271 -5.10 1.06 6.73
C ILE A 271 -4.71 -0.20 5.93
N TYR A 272 -4.01 -0.08 4.80
CA TYR A 272 -3.59 -1.24 4.01
C TYR A 272 -2.59 -2.17 4.73
N TYR A 273 -2.00 -1.74 5.85
CA TYR A 273 -0.86 -2.42 6.50
C TYR A 273 -1.10 -2.77 7.98
N ASP A 274 -2.00 -2.04 8.64
CA ASP A 274 -2.28 -2.20 10.06
C ASP A 274 -3.31 -3.32 10.35
N ILE A 275 -4.03 -3.82 9.34
CA ILE A 275 -4.99 -4.95 9.41
C ILE A 275 -4.32 -6.25 9.00
#